data_AF-A0A658YZX6-F1
#
_entry.id   AF-A0A658YZX6-F1
#
_cell.length_a   1.000
_cell.length_b   1.000
_cell.length_c   1.000
_cell.angle_alpha   90.00
_cell.angle_beta   90.00
_cell.angle_gamma   90.00
#
_symmetry.space_group_name_H-M   'P 1'
#
loop_
_entity.id
_entity.type
_entity.pdbx_description
1 polymer ?
#
loop_
_entity_poly.entity_id
_entity_poly.type
_entity_poly.pdbx_seq_one_letter_code
_entity_poly.pdbx_strand_id
1 'polypeptide(L)'
;MLAFTWIALRFIHFTSLMLVFGFAMYGAWLAPLMIRRLLTKRSLRLQQHAAVWSLISATAMLAVQGGLMGTGWTDVFSPNIWQAVLQTQFGGVWLWQIVLALVTLIVALMQPRNMPRLLFMLTTAQFILLAGVGHATLNEGVTAKIHQTNHAIHLICAAAWFGGLLPVLWCMQLIKGRWRHQAIQALMRFSWCGHFAVIGVLASGVLNALLITGFPPTLTTY
;
A
#
# COMPACT_ATOMS: atom_id res chain seq x y z
N MET A 1 23.45 -6.04 7.17
CA MET A 1 22.77 -4.79 7.59
C MET A 1 21.84 -4.23 6.51
N LEU A 2 22.26 -4.09 5.24
CA LEU A 2 21.41 -3.58 4.14
C LEU A 2 20.10 -4.36 3.94
N ALA A 3 20.12 -5.69 3.99
CA ALA A 3 18.91 -6.51 3.85
C ALA A 3 17.87 -6.22 4.96
N PHE A 4 18.32 -5.98 6.20
CA PHE A 4 17.44 -5.59 7.30
C PHE A 4 16.85 -4.19 7.05
N THR A 5 17.67 -3.24 6.60
CA THR A 5 17.22 -1.90 6.21
C THR A 5 16.16 -1.97 5.11
N TRP A 6 16.37 -2.81 4.09
CA TRP A 6 15.40 -3.05 3.03
C TRP A 6 14.06 -3.56 3.56
N ILE A 7 14.08 -4.57 4.45
CA ILE A 7 12.86 -5.12 5.08
C ILE A 7 12.14 -4.04 5.91
N ALA A 8 12.88 -3.27 6.71
CA ALA A 8 12.32 -2.21 7.54
C ALA A 8 11.68 -1.09 6.69
N LEU A 9 12.37 -0.64 5.63
CA LEU A 9 11.85 0.36 4.71
C LEU A 9 10.60 -0.15 3.99
N ARG A 10 10.62 -1.41 3.55
CA ARG A 10 9.46 -2.05 2.93
C ARG A 10 8.28 -2.03 3.90
N PHE A 11 8.47 -2.47 5.15
CA PHE A 11 7.43 -2.43 6.17
C PHE A 11 6.86 -1.01 6.36
N ILE A 12 7.73 0.00 6.53
CA ILE A 12 7.32 1.40 6.66
C ILE A 12 6.52 1.87 5.43
N HIS A 13 6.98 1.54 4.22
CA HIS A 13 6.32 1.92 2.98
C HIS A 13 4.92 1.32 2.89
N PHE A 14 4.79 0.01 3.09
CA PHE A 14 3.51 -0.69 3.04
C PHE A 14 2.56 -0.19 4.12
N THR A 15 2.99 -0.09 5.38
CA THR A 15 2.14 0.42 6.46
C THR A 15 1.67 1.85 6.17
N SER A 16 2.58 2.73 5.73
CA SER A 16 2.23 4.11 5.39
C SER A 16 1.20 4.18 4.26
N LEU A 17 1.38 3.38 3.21
CA LEU A 17 0.47 3.34 2.07
C LEU A 17 -0.91 2.78 2.45
N MET A 18 -0.94 1.71 3.25
CA MET A 18 -2.18 1.11 3.78
C MET A 18 -2.95 2.10 4.66
N LEU A 19 -2.25 2.91 5.47
CA LEU A 19 -2.87 3.94 6.29
C LEU A 19 -3.56 5.00 5.44
N VAL A 20 -2.88 5.54 4.43
CA VAL A 20 -3.48 6.53 3.51
C VAL A 20 -4.67 5.92 2.78
N PHE A 21 -4.52 4.70 2.25
CA PHE A 21 -5.59 3.97 1.56
C PHE A 21 -6.83 3.79 2.44
N GLY A 22 -6.66 3.32 3.69
CA GLY A 22 -7.76 3.06 4.60
C GLY A 22 -8.56 4.33 4.96
N PHE A 23 -7.89 5.44 5.26
CA PHE A 23 -8.57 6.72 5.49
C PHE A 23 -9.25 7.26 4.23
N ALA A 24 -8.59 7.12 3.08
CA ALA A 24 -9.13 7.55 1.80
C ALA A 24 -10.40 6.76 1.43
N MET A 25 -10.41 5.44 1.65
CA MET A 25 -11.58 4.56 1.45
C MET A 25 -12.76 5.01 2.31
N TYR A 26 -12.53 5.32 3.59
CA TYR A 26 -13.57 5.87 4.46
C TYR A 26 -14.10 7.22 3.98
N GLY A 27 -13.20 8.13 3.62
CA GLY A 27 -13.55 9.45 3.12
C GLY A 27 -14.18 9.45 1.73
N ALA A 28 -13.95 8.43 0.91
CA ALA A 28 -14.46 8.31 -0.45
C ALA A 28 -15.83 7.63 -0.50
N TRP A 29 -16.02 6.55 0.26
CA TRP A 29 -17.17 5.65 0.10
C TRP A 29 -17.92 5.30 1.39
N LEU A 30 -17.21 4.99 2.49
CA LEU A 30 -17.86 4.39 3.66
C LEU A 30 -18.54 5.41 4.59
N ALA A 31 -17.94 6.57 4.82
CA ALA A 31 -18.42 7.54 5.80
C ALA A 31 -19.68 8.30 5.31
N PRO A 32 -20.77 8.35 6.11
CA PRO A 32 -21.90 9.24 5.86
C PRO A 32 -21.46 10.70 5.71
N LEU A 33 -22.13 11.47 4.82
CA LEU A 33 -21.77 12.86 4.49
C LEU A 33 -21.57 13.75 5.73
N MET A 34 -22.36 13.50 6.78
CA MET A 34 -22.35 14.30 8.00
C MET A 34 -21.09 14.13 8.86
N ILE A 35 -20.48 12.93 8.88
CA ILE A 35 -19.23 12.66 9.61
C ILE A 35 -18.00 12.64 8.71
N ARG A 36 -18.17 12.55 7.39
CA ARG A 36 -17.08 12.49 6.40
C ARG A 36 -16.09 13.65 6.55
N ARG A 37 -16.59 14.89 6.71
CA ARG A 37 -15.73 16.07 6.92
C ARG A 37 -14.94 15.99 8.23
N LEU A 38 -15.58 15.52 9.31
CA LEU A 38 -14.95 15.35 10.62
C LEU A 38 -13.81 14.32 10.55
N LEU A 39 -14.08 13.14 9.99
CA LEU A 39 -13.10 12.07 9.82
C LEU A 39 -11.94 12.51 8.92
N THR A 40 -12.24 13.21 7.81
CA THR A 40 -11.21 13.71 6.90
C THR A 40 -10.30 14.73 7.60
N LYS A 41 -10.86 15.70 8.32
CA LYS A 41 -10.06 16.68 9.07
C LYS A 41 -9.23 16.06 10.18
N ARG A 42 -9.82 15.13 10.96
CA ARG A 42 -9.13 14.46 12.07
C ARG A 42 -7.98 13.57 11.56
N SER A 43 -8.20 12.89 10.44
CA SER A 43 -7.20 12.01 9.81
C SER A 43 -6.14 12.74 9.00
N LEU A 44 -6.34 14.02 8.66
CA LEU A 44 -5.50 14.75 7.72
C LEU A 44 -4.02 14.73 8.10
N ARG A 45 -3.68 15.09 9.34
CA ARG A 45 -2.27 15.12 9.79
C ARG A 45 -1.63 13.73 9.69
N LEU A 46 -2.37 12.69 10.06
CA LEU A 46 -1.88 11.32 9.98
C LEU A 46 -1.71 10.88 8.52
N GLN A 47 -2.64 11.23 7.63
CA GLN A 47 -2.51 10.97 6.18
C GLN A 47 -1.32 11.72 5.58
N GLN A 48 -1.07 12.96 5.98
CA GLN A 48 0.10 13.73 5.54
C GLN A 48 1.40 13.09 6.02
N HIS A 49 1.51 12.73 7.31
CA HIS A 49 2.68 12.02 7.83
C HIS A 49 2.90 10.68 7.13
N ALA A 50 1.84 9.90 6.92
CA ALA A 50 1.93 8.63 6.19
C ALA A 50 2.35 8.86 4.73
N ALA A 51 1.85 9.89 4.04
CA ALA A 51 2.28 10.20 2.68
C ALA A 51 3.77 10.62 2.63
N VAL A 52 4.24 11.40 3.61
CA VAL A 52 5.67 11.75 3.75
C VAL A 52 6.52 10.49 3.97
N TRP A 53 6.14 9.63 4.91
CA TRP A 53 6.87 8.38 5.16
C TRP A 53 6.81 7.43 3.96
N SER A 54 5.72 7.41 3.20
CA SER A 54 5.61 6.64 1.96
C SER A 54 6.62 7.12 0.91
N LEU A 55 6.77 8.43 0.72
CA LEU A 55 7.74 9.01 -0.21
C LEU A 55 9.19 8.80 0.24
N ILE A 56 9.49 9.06 1.51
CA ILE A 56 10.83 8.86 2.08
C ILE A 56 11.24 7.38 1.98
N SER A 57 10.35 6.47 2.35
CA SER A 57 10.64 5.03 2.26
C SER A 57 10.81 4.58 0.80
N ALA A 58 9.96 5.04 -0.14
CA ALA A 58 10.09 4.69 -1.55
C ALA A 58 11.45 5.16 -2.13
N THR A 59 11.84 6.40 -1.85
CA THR A 59 13.14 6.94 -2.31
C THR A 59 14.32 6.24 -1.66
N ALA A 60 14.28 6.02 -0.34
CA ALA A 60 15.32 5.28 0.37
C ALA A 60 15.45 3.82 -0.10
N MET A 61 14.34 3.17 -0.48
CA MET A 61 14.38 1.83 -1.05
C MET A 61 15.13 1.81 -2.39
N LEU A 62 14.98 2.79 -3.27
CA LEU A 62 15.77 2.87 -4.50
C LEU A 62 17.28 2.91 -4.21
N ALA A 63 17.67 3.74 -3.23
CA ALA A 63 19.05 3.87 -2.80
C ALA A 63 19.59 2.55 -2.19
N VAL A 64 18.84 1.94 -1.28
CA VAL A 64 19.22 0.66 -0.66
C VAL A 64 19.28 -0.47 -1.68
N GLN A 65 18.39 -0.48 -2.68
CA GLN A 65 18.44 -1.44 -3.79
C GLN A 65 19.77 -1.31 -4.56
N GLY A 66 20.24 -0.07 -4.80
CA GLY A 66 21.57 0.16 -5.39
C GLY A 66 22.70 -0.47 -4.57
N GLY A 67 22.67 -0.30 -3.25
CA GLY A 67 23.64 -0.95 -2.36
C GLY A 67 23.55 -2.47 -2.33
N LEU A 68 22.35 -3.04 -2.50
CA LEU A 68 22.15 -4.49 -2.59
C LEU A 68 22.63 -5.08 -3.92
N MET A 69 22.57 -4.32 -5.02
CA MET A 69 23.02 -4.74 -6.35
C MET A 69 24.51 -4.47 -6.58
N GLY A 70 25.10 -3.54 -5.83
CA GLY A 70 26.51 -3.17 -5.90
C GLY A 70 27.38 -3.83 -4.83
N THR A 71 28.29 -3.03 -4.29
CA THR A 71 29.35 -3.42 -3.35
C THR A 71 29.02 -3.11 -1.88
N GLY A 72 27.85 -2.54 -1.59
CA GLY A 72 27.36 -2.31 -0.24
C GLY A 72 26.95 -0.86 0.07
N TRP A 73 27.24 -0.38 1.28
CA TRP A 73 26.74 0.90 1.78
C TRP A 73 27.26 2.13 1.02
N THR A 74 28.47 2.06 0.47
CA THR A 74 29.04 3.12 -0.39
C THR A 74 28.14 3.41 -1.58
N ASP A 75 27.52 2.35 -2.11
CA ASP A 75 26.73 2.38 -3.33
C ASP A 75 25.29 2.87 -3.08
N VAL A 76 24.84 2.87 -1.82
CA VAL A 76 23.56 3.45 -1.40
C VAL A 76 23.51 4.95 -1.66
N PHE A 77 24.65 5.64 -1.55
CA PHE A 77 24.72 7.10 -1.68
C PHE A 77 25.34 7.55 -3.02
N SER A 78 25.46 6.65 -4.00
CA SER A 78 26.07 6.94 -5.29
C SER A 78 25.01 7.26 -6.36
N PRO A 79 24.95 8.51 -6.88
CA PRO A 79 24.00 8.89 -7.93
C PRO A 79 24.15 8.06 -9.22
N ASN A 80 25.38 7.67 -9.57
CA ASN A 80 25.66 6.83 -10.74
C ASN A 80 24.96 5.47 -10.61
N ILE A 81 24.91 4.92 -9.39
CA ILE A 81 24.25 3.64 -9.12
C ILE A 81 22.74 3.81 -9.10
N TRP A 82 22.22 4.93 -8.58
CA TRP A 82 20.79 5.21 -8.70
C TRP A 82 20.35 5.26 -10.16
N GLN A 83 21.13 5.91 -11.02
CA GLN A 83 20.86 5.93 -12.46
C GLN A 83 20.91 4.52 -13.06
N ALA A 84 21.91 3.71 -12.70
CA ALA A 84 22.00 2.32 -13.14
C ALA A 84 20.80 1.48 -12.69
N VAL A 85 20.36 1.61 -11.43
CA VAL A 85 19.16 0.94 -10.91
C VAL A 85 17.91 1.37 -11.68
N LEU A 86 17.78 2.66 -12.01
CA LEU A 86 16.65 3.18 -12.80
C LEU A 86 16.59 2.61 -14.22
N GLN A 87 17.71 2.17 -14.80
CA GLN A 87 17.74 1.48 -16.10
C GLN A 87 17.31 0.00 -16.03
N THR A 88 17.13 -0.54 -14.83
CA THR A 88 16.63 -1.91 -14.65
C THR A 88 15.11 -1.97 -14.75
N GLN A 89 14.57 -3.16 -14.99
CA GLN A 89 13.12 -3.40 -14.96
C GLN A 89 12.50 -3.00 -13.61
N PHE A 90 13.20 -3.26 -12.50
CA PHE A 90 12.80 -2.78 -11.17
C PHE A 90 12.73 -1.25 -11.14
N GLY A 91 13.78 -0.58 -11.60
CA GLY A 91 13.90 0.87 -11.61
C GLY A 91 12.79 1.57 -12.39
N GLY A 92 12.41 1.04 -13.55
CA GLY A 92 11.32 1.56 -14.37
C GLY A 92 9.97 1.56 -13.63
N VAL A 93 9.65 0.47 -12.93
CA VAL A 93 8.43 0.36 -12.11
C VAL A 93 8.54 1.24 -10.85
N TRP A 94 9.69 1.23 -10.20
CA TRP A 94 9.89 1.92 -8.92
C TRP A 94 9.92 3.45 -9.06
N LEU A 95 10.36 3.97 -10.22
CA LEU A 95 10.27 5.39 -10.53
C LEU A 95 8.82 5.88 -10.47
N TRP A 96 7.91 5.15 -11.10
CA TRP A 96 6.48 5.47 -11.03
C TRP A 96 5.92 5.36 -9.61
N GLN A 97 6.45 4.45 -8.79
CA GLN A 97 6.07 4.36 -7.37
C GLN A 97 6.46 5.62 -6.59
N ILE A 98 7.65 6.17 -6.85
CA ILE A 98 8.13 7.43 -6.25
C ILE A 98 7.28 8.60 -6.75
N VAL A 99 7.02 8.68 -8.06
CA VAL A 99 6.18 9.73 -8.66
C VAL A 99 4.77 9.72 -8.08
N LEU A 100 4.13 8.55 -7.99
CA LEU A 100 2.81 8.42 -7.39
C LEU A 100 2.82 8.78 -5.90
N ALA A 101 3.85 8.39 -5.14
CA ALA A 101 3.98 8.78 -3.74
C ALA A 101 4.12 10.31 -3.57
N LEU A 102 4.86 10.97 -4.47
CA LEU A 102 4.98 12.42 -4.50
C LEU A 102 3.64 13.09 -4.81
N VAL A 103 2.91 12.62 -5.83
CA VAL A 103 1.58 13.14 -6.17
C VAL A 103 0.59 12.92 -5.01
N THR A 104 0.63 11.75 -4.36
CA THR A 104 -0.16 11.45 -3.16
C THR A 104 0.12 12.45 -2.04
N LEU A 105 1.40 12.79 -1.79
CA LEU A 105 1.78 13.81 -0.82
C LEU A 105 1.26 15.20 -1.21
N ILE A 106 1.44 15.62 -2.47
CA ILE A 106 0.94 16.91 -2.96
C ILE A 106 -0.58 17.01 -2.77
N VAL A 107 -1.33 15.98 -3.14
CA VAL A 107 -2.80 15.94 -2.94
C VAL A 107 -3.16 16.03 -1.46
N ALA A 108 -2.44 15.33 -0.58
CA ALA A 108 -2.67 15.39 0.87
C ALA A 108 -2.35 16.76 1.48
N LEU A 109 -1.40 17.51 0.90
CA LEU A 109 -1.05 18.87 1.34
C LEU A 109 -2.04 19.92 0.79
N MET A 110 -2.37 19.86 -0.49
CA MET A 110 -3.28 20.81 -1.16
C MET A 110 -4.74 20.66 -0.74
N GLN A 111 -5.15 19.47 -0.28
CA GLN A 111 -6.50 19.19 0.23
C GLN A 111 -7.62 19.60 -0.75
N PRO A 112 -7.58 19.16 -2.04
CA PRO A 112 -8.65 19.46 -2.97
C PRO A 112 -10.00 18.90 -2.47
N ARG A 113 -11.12 19.43 -2.95
CA ARG A 113 -12.47 19.01 -2.51
C ARG A 113 -12.71 17.49 -2.66
N ASN A 114 -12.08 16.87 -3.67
CA ASN A 114 -12.15 15.44 -3.96
C ASN A 114 -10.97 14.63 -3.38
N MET A 115 -10.18 15.20 -2.46
CA MET A 115 -8.97 14.59 -1.89
C MET A 115 -9.14 13.13 -1.50
N PRO A 116 -10.16 12.68 -0.75
CA PRO A 116 -10.27 11.27 -0.37
C PRO A 116 -10.41 10.32 -1.57
N ARG A 117 -11.08 10.75 -2.65
CA ARG A 117 -11.20 9.94 -3.87
C ARG A 117 -9.89 9.88 -4.64
N LEU A 118 -9.18 11.01 -4.74
CA LEU A 118 -7.87 11.08 -5.39
C LEU A 118 -6.85 10.21 -4.65
N LEU A 119 -6.75 10.34 -3.34
CA LEU A 119 -5.85 9.52 -2.53
C LEU A 119 -6.18 8.04 -2.64
N PHE A 120 -7.46 7.67 -2.67
CA PHE A 120 -7.88 6.28 -2.88
C PHE A 120 -7.41 5.75 -4.23
N MET A 121 -7.64 6.49 -5.32
CA MET A 121 -7.17 6.10 -6.66
C MET A 121 -5.65 6.00 -6.76
N LEU A 122 -4.92 6.99 -6.24
CA LEU A 122 -3.45 7.01 -6.26
C LEU A 122 -2.85 5.85 -5.48
N THR A 123 -3.34 5.61 -4.25
CA THR A 123 -2.86 4.50 -3.43
C THR A 123 -3.24 3.13 -3.99
N THR A 124 -4.39 3.01 -4.66
CA THR A 124 -4.77 1.79 -5.41
C THR A 124 -3.79 1.54 -6.56
N ALA A 125 -3.48 2.58 -7.35
CA ALA A 125 -2.51 2.50 -8.44
C ALA A 125 -1.12 2.09 -7.91
N GLN A 126 -0.69 2.63 -6.77
CA GLN A 126 0.55 2.24 -6.09
C GLN A 126 0.56 0.76 -5.67
N PHE A 127 -0.54 0.20 -5.17
CA PHE A 127 -0.61 -1.24 -4.86
C PHE A 127 -0.56 -2.13 -6.10
N ILE A 128 -1.22 -1.73 -7.19
CA ILE A 128 -1.15 -2.43 -8.47
C ILE A 128 0.28 -2.40 -9.02
N LEU A 129 0.95 -1.25 -8.93
CA LEU A 129 2.32 -1.08 -9.38
C LEU A 129 3.30 -1.91 -8.54
N LEU A 130 3.13 -1.94 -7.22
CA LEU A 130 3.89 -2.80 -6.31
C LEU A 130 3.75 -4.28 -6.67
N ALA A 131 2.60 -4.71 -7.17
CA ALA A 131 2.42 -6.09 -7.59
C ALA A 131 3.29 -6.48 -8.80
N GLY A 132 3.69 -5.51 -9.63
CA GLY A 132 4.58 -5.70 -10.77
C GLY A 132 6.06 -5.82 -10.42
N VAL A 133 6.47 -5.40 -9.21
CA VAL A 133 7.89 -5.34 -8.82
C VAL A 133 8.51 -6.74 -8.68
N GLY A 134 7.73 -7.75 -8.27
CA GLY A 134 8.22 -9.11 -7.98
C GLY A 134 8.38 -10.04 -9.18
N HIS A 135 7.79 -9.70 -10.34
CA HIS A 135 7.78 -10.57 -11.54
C HIS A 135 8.55 -10.01 -12.73
N ALA A 136 9.06 -8.78 -12.61
CA ALA A 136 9.87 -8.14 -13.64
C ALA A 136 11.22 -8.84 -13.90
N THR A 137 11.55 -9.89 -13.15
CA THR A 137 12.82 -10.61 -13.22
C THR A 137 12.73 -12.07 -13.68
N LEU A 138 11.55 -12.73 -13.73
CA LEU A 138 11.56 -14.21 -13.75
C LEU A 138 10.59 -14.98 -14.66
N ASN A 139 9.52 -14.45 -15.27
CA ASN A 139 8.72 -15.26 -16.23
C ASN A 139 7.91 -14.40 -17.21
N GLU A 140 8.07 -14.64 -18.52
CA GLU A 140 7.14 -14.16 -19.55
C GLU A 140 5.98 -15.16 -19.69
N GLY A 141 4.73 -14.70 -19.72
CA GLY A 141 3.57 -15.56 -20.00
C GLY A 141 2.29 -15.28 -19.20
N VAL A 142 1.26 -16.09 -19.45
CA VAL A 142 -0.07 -15.98 -18.81
C VAL A 142 0.02 -16.21 -17.29
N THR A 143 0.84 -17.17 -16.84
CA THR A 143 1.05 -17.46 -15.43
C THR A 143 1.59 -16.26 -14.67
N ALA A 144 2.58 -15.54 -15.22
CA ALA A 144 3.11 -14.32 -14.59
C ALA A 144 2.04 -13.23 -14.41
N LYS A 145 1.14 -13.06 -15.40
CA LYS A 145 0.01 -12.13 -15.31
C LYS A 145 -1.01 -12.56 -14.24
N ILE A 146 -1.27 -13.86 -14.11
CA ILE A 146 -2.14 -14.41 -13.05
C ILE A 146 -1.55 -14.12 -11.68
N HIS A 147 -0.26 -14.41 -11.48
CA HIS A 147 0.42 -14.10 -10.22
C HIS A 147 0.37 -12.61 -9.91
N GLN A 148 0.72 -11.74 -10.86
CA GLN A 148 0.70 -10.29 -10.67
C GLN A 148 -0.70 -9.79 -10.29
N THR A 149 -1.72 -10.28 -10.98
CA THR A 149 -3.12 -9.90 -10.71
C THR A 149 -3.55 -10.39 -9.32
N ASN A 150 -3.23 -11.64 -8.98
CA ASN A 150 -3.54 -12.20 -7.67
C ASN A 150 -2.82 -11.45 -6.54
N HIS A 151 -1.55 -11.07 -6.76
CA HIS A 151 -0.79 -10.29 -5.81
C HIS A 151 -1.34 -8.86 -5.65
N ALA A 152 -1.77 -8.21 -6.74
CA ALA A 152 -2.45 -6.92 -6.67
C ALA A 152 -3.77 -7.00 -5.87
N ILE A 153 -4.59 -8.03 -6.13
CA ILE A 153 -5.82 -8.30 -5.37
C ILE A 153 -5.49 -8.50 -3.89
N HIS A 154 -4.49 -9.32 -3.59
CA HIS A 154 -4.05 -9.57 -2.22
C HIS A 154 -3.66 -8.28 -1.49
N LEU A 155 -2.84 -7.43 -2.13
CA LEU A 155 -2.40 -6.17 -1.55
C LEU A 155 -3.55 -5.20 -1.31
N ILE A 156 -4.47 -5.06 -2.27
CA ILE A 156 -5.64 -4.18 -2.14
C ILE A 156 -6.58 -4.68 -1.03
N CYS A 157 -6.85 -5.99 -0.98
CA CYS A 157 -7.67 -6.58 0.08
C CYS A 157 -7.01 -6.41 1.45
N ALA A 158 -5.70 -6.63 1.55
CA ALA A 158 -4.95 -6.43 2.79
C ALA A 158 -4.97 -4.96 3.22
N ALA A 159 -4.81 -4.02 2.28
CA ALA A 159 -4.89 -2.59 2.54
C ALA A 159 -6.29 -2.15 3.00
N ALA A 160 -7.35 -2.68 2.39
CA ALA A 160 -8.73 -2.39 2.78
C ALA A 160 -9.04 -2.88 4.19
N TRP A 161 -8.61 -4.10 4.53
CA TRP A 161 -8.83 -4.69 5.85
C TRP A 161 -7.96 -4.02 6.92
N PHE A 162 -6.64 -4.07 6.78
CA PHE A 162 -5.69 -3.60 7.79
C PHE A 162 -5.64 -2.08 7.88
N GLY A 163 -5.61 -1.38 6.73
CA GLY A 163 -5.61 0.09 6.68
C GLY A 163 -6.91 0.70 7.22
N GLY A 164 -8.03 -0.04 7.14
CA GLY A 164 -9.32 0.38 7.66
C GLY A 164 -9.48 0.34 9.18
N LEU A 165 -8.59 -0.34 9.91
CA LEU A 165 -8.72 -0.57 11.35
C LEU A 165 -8.65 0.71 12.19
N LEU A 166 -7.74 1.63 11.88
CA LEU A 166 -7.66 2.91 12.61
C LEU A 166 -8.92 3.79 12.42
N PRO A 167 -9.44 3.97 11.19
CA PRO A 167 -10.75 4.57 10.99
C PRO A 167 -11.88 3.91 11.81
N VAL A 168 -11.90 2.57 11.91
CA VAL A 168 -12.86 1.81 12.75
C VAL A 168 -12.74 2.23 14.21
N LEU A 169 -11.52 2.24 14.77
CA LEU A 169 -11.29 2.62 16.17
C LEU A 169 -11.76 4.06 16.46
N TRP A 170 -11.56 4.98 15.52
CA TRP A 170 -12.09 6.35 15.66
C TRP A 170 -13.61 6.41 15.55
N CYS A 171 -14.23 5.63 14.67
CA CYS A 171 -15.68 5.51 14.60
C CYS A 171 -16.26 4.94 15.90
N MET A 172 -15.60 3.96 16.52
CA MET A 172 -16.02 3.42 17.84
C MET A 172 -16.01 4.49 18.94
N GLN A 173 -15.02 5.40 18.93
CA GLN A 173 -15.00 6.54 19.85
C GLN A 173 -16.18 7.50 19.60
N LEU A 174 -16.58 7.69 18.34
CA LEU A 174 -17.70 8.56 17.97
C LEU A 174 -19.09 7.99 18.36
N ILE A 175 -19.21 6.68 18.60
CA ILE A 175 -20.44 6.04 19.10
C ILE A 175 -20.87 6.64 20.45
N LYS A 176 -19.90 7.07 21.27
CA LYS A 176 -20.14 7.60 22.61
C LYS A 176 -20.70 9.03 22.63
N GLY A 177 -20.79 9.69 21.48
CA GLY A 177 -21.22 11.09 21.38
C GLY A 177 -22.41 11.31 20.45
N ARG A 178 -22.66 12.58 20.11
CA ARG A 178 -23.75 13.03 19.23
C ARG A 178 -23.79 12.42 17.82
N TRP A 179 -22.72 11.76 17.39
CA TRP A 179 -22.58 11.17 16.05
C TRP A 179 -22.82 9.65 16.02
N ARG A 180 -23.47 9.11 17.06
CA ARG A 180 -23.66 7.67 17.26
C ARG A 180 -24.25 6.96 16.05
N HIS A 181 -25.37 7.44 15.52
CA HIS A 181 -26.05 6.77 14.40
C HIS A 181 -25.19 6.74 13.14
N GLN A 182 -24.49 7.83 12.82
CA GLN A 182 -23.62 7.90 11.65
C GLN A 182 -22.35 7.04 11.82
N ALA A 183 -21.81 6.98 13.04
CA ALA A 183 -20.69 6.11 13.36
C ALA A 183 -21.05 4.62 13.22
N ILE A 184 -22.23 4.22 13.70
CA ILE A 184 -22.75 2.85 13.53
C ILE A 184 -22.92 2.52 12.04
N GLN A 185 -23.50 3.43 11.24
CA GLN A 185 -23.65 3.22 9.80
C GLN A 185 -22.29 3.03 9.09
N ALA A 186 -21.29 3.86 9.41
CA ALA A 186 -19.94 3.71 8.87
C ALA A 186 -19.30 2.37 9.28
N LEU A 187 -19.51 1.92 10.52
CA LEU A 187 -19.01 0.65 11.01
C LEU A 187 -19.70 -0.55 10.36
N MET A 188 -21.02 -0.50 10.14
CA MET A 188 -21.74 -1.56 9.43
C MET A 188 -21.28 -1.69 7.97
N ARG A 189 -21.10 -0.55 7.27
CA ARG A 189 -20.56 -0.55 5.89
C ARG A 189 -19.15 -1.11 5.83
N PHE A 190 -18.30 -0.73 6.78
CA PHE A 190 -16.96 -1.28 6.87
C PHE A 190 -16.98 -2.77 7.21
N SER A 191 -17.84 -3.21 8.13
CA SER A 191 -17.96 -4.63 8.47
C SER A 191 -18.29 -5.46 7.22
N TRP A 192 -19.27 -5.02 6.43
CA TRP A 192 -19.62 -5.70 5.18
C TRP A 192 -18.45 -5.76 4.19
N CYS A 193 -17.81 -4.62 3.90
CA CYS A 193 -16.64 -4.57 3.01
C CYS A 193 -15.44 -5.37 3.57
N GLY A 194 -15.28 -5.36 4.89
CA GLY A 194 -14.21 -6.02 5.62
C GLY A 194 -14.26 -7.52 5.50
N HIS A 195 -15.45 -8.14 5.50
CA HIS A 195 -15.58 -9.58 5.26
C HIS A 195 -15.09 -9.96 3.85
N PHE A 196 -15.49 -9.21 2.82
CA PHE A 196 -14.98 -9.44 1.47
C PHE A 196 -13.48 -9.21 1.37
N ALA A 197 -12.95 -8.19 2.05
CA ALA A 197 -11.52 -7.95 2.11
C ALA A 197 -10.76 -9.12 2.76
N VAL A 198 -11.25 -9.65 3.90
CA VAL A 198 -10.65 -10.79 4.59
C VAL A 198 -10.70 -12.05 3.74
N ILE A 199 -11.86 -12.37 3.15
CA ILE A 199 -12.02 -13.51 2.24
C ILE A 199 -11.04 -13.36 1.07
N GLY A 200 -10.95 -12.16 0.49
CA GLY A 200 -10.02 -11.84 -0.59
C GLY A 200 -8.56 -12.05 -0.19
N VAL A 201 -8.13 -11.58 0.98
CA VAL A 201 -6.76 -11.80 1.50
C VAL A 201 -6.47 -13.28 1.67
N LEU A 202 -7.39 -14.05 2.27
CA LEU A 202 -7.21 -15.48 2.52
C LEU A 202 -7.11 -16.25 1.19
N ALA A 203 -8.07 -16.06 0.28
CA ALA A 203 -8.12 -16.76 -1.00
C ALA A 203 -6.89 -16.41 -1.86
N SER A 204 -6.58 -15.12 -2.01
CA SER A 204 -5.42 -14.68 -2.79
C SER A 204 -4.09 -15.05 -2.12
N GLY A 205 -4.05 -15.14 -0.79
CA GLY A 205 -2.88 -15.58 -0.02
C GLY A 205 -2.59 -17.07 -0.24
N VAL A 206 -3.62 -17.92 -0.18
CA VAL A 206 -3.51 -19.35 -0.53
C VAL A 206 -3.06 -19.51 -1.98
N LEU A 207 -3.66 -18.77 -2.91
CA LEU A 207 -3.23 -18.80 -4.31
C LEU A 207 -1.77 -18.37 -4.45
N ASN A 208 -1.33 -17.28 -3.80
CA ASN A 208 0.07 -16.85 -3.82
C ASN A 208 1.01 -17.94 -3.30
N ALA A 209 0.66 -18.62 -2.19
CA ALA A 209 1.46 -19.71 -1.65
C ALA A 209 1.59 -20.87 -2.65
N LEU A 210 0.48 -21.35 -3.20
CA LEU A 210 0.45 -22.44 -4.19
C LEU A 210 1.23 -22.09 -5.45
N LEU A 211 1.08 -20.85 -5.91
CA LEU A 211 1.74 -20.32 -7.08
C LEU A 211 3.27 -20.20 -6.88
N ILE A 212 3.75 -19.97 -5.65
CA ILE A 212 5.18 -19.96 -5.32
C ILE A 212 5.73 -21.39 -5.15
N THR A 213 4.99 -22.28 -4.50
CA THR A 213 5.46 -23.65 -4.18
C THR A 213 5.19 -24.69 -5.28
N GLY A 214 4.41 -24.34 -6.30
CA GLY A 214 3.92 -25.29 -7.31
C GLY A 214 2.79 -26.19 -6.78
N PHE A 215 2.14 -26.94 -7.70
CA PHE A 215 1.17 -27.98 -7.37
C PHE A 215 1.56 -29.33 -8.02
N PRO A 216 1.74 -30.42 -7.23
CA PRO A 216 1.72 -30.45 -5.77
C PRO A 216 2.87 -29.62 -5.17
N PRO A 217 2.71 -29.09 -3.95
CA PRO A 217 3.78 -28.32 -3.30
C PRO A 217 5.02 -29.21 -3.20
N THR A 218 6.12 -28.79 -3.82
CA THR A 218 7.41 -29.43 -3.61
C THR A 218 7.87 -29.12 -2.20
N LEU A 219 7.43 -29.95 -1.25
CA LEU A 219 8.09 -30.11 0.03
C LEU A 219 9.45 -30.74 -0.29
N THR A 220 10.45 -29.92 -0.62
CA THR A 220 11.84 -30.36 -0.60
C THR A 220 12.13 -30.75 0.83
N THR A 221 12.02 -32.04 1.12
CA THR A 221 12.54 -32.69 2.31
C THR A 221 14.05 -32.46 2.32
N TYR A 222 14.47 -31.49 3.12
CA TYR A 222 15.84 -31.38 3.61
C TYR A 222 15.94 -32.12 4.94
#